data_AF-A0A4Y3KDP1-F1
#
_entry.id   AF-A0A4Y3KDP1-F1
#
_cell.length_a   1.000
_cell.length_b   1.000
_cell.length_c   1.000
_cell.angle_alpha   90.00
_cell.angle_beta   90.00
_cell.angle_gamma   90.00
#
_symmetry.space_group_name_H-M   'P 1'
#
loop_
_entity.id
_entity.type
_entity.pdbx_description
1 polymer ?
#
loop_
_entity_poly.entity_id
_entity_poly.type
_entity_poly.pdbx_seq_one_letter_code
_entity_poly.pdbx_strand_id
1 'polypeptide(L)'
;MLELPATESWDAWSVASVEVTLPAGAPVSGIGADTFSVRWSGSVVPRYSQTYTFATTSDDGVRLWVDGRLVIDAWTRHARRVDTGTVALTAGQAVPIVVEYFDGTRHAVAELRWSSTSQAAEIVPTTRLRP
;
A
#
# COMPACT_ATOMS: atom_id res chain seq x y z
N MET A 1 0.85 -14.60 -13.96
CA MET A 1 0.18 -13.50 -14.68
C MET A 1 -1.14 -14.06 -15.16
N LEU A 2 -2.24 -13.76 -14.48
CA LEU A 2 -3.56 -14.20 -14.91
C LEU A 2 -4.61 -13.18 -14.47
N GLU A 3 -5.41 -12.71 -15.43
CA GLU A 3 -6.55 -11.81 -15.25
C GLU A 3 -7.80 -12.64 -14.84
N LEU A 4 -8.65 -12.10 -13.96
CA LEU A 4 -9.91 -12.73 -13.51
C LEU A 4 -11.14 -11.92 -13.98
N PRO A 5 -12.27 -12.57 -14.31
CA PRO A 5 -13.38 -11.98 -15.05
C PRO A 5 -14.39 -11.23 -14.18
N ALA A 6 -15.07 -10.26 -14.80
CA ALA A 6 -16.11 -9.42 -14.20
C ALA A 6 -17.45 -10.14 -14.16
N THR A 7 -17.90 -10.53 -12.96
CA THR A 7 -19.29 -10.37 -12.47
C THR A 7 -19.44 -11.06 -11.12
N GLU A 8 -19.25 -10.32 -10.03
CA GLU A 8 -19.93 -10.60 -8.74
C GLU A 8 -20.23 -9.26 -8.05
N SER A 9 -21.40 -9.22 -7.41
CA SER A 9 -22.17 -8.05 -7.00
C SER A 9 -21.45 -7.07 -6.05
N TRP A 10 -21.67 -5.77 -6.28
CA TRP A 10 -20.87 -4.64 -5.77
C TRP A 10 -21.26 -4.09 -4.38
N ASP A 11 -22.11 -4.76 -3.60
CA ASP A 11 -22.77 -4.15 -2.42
C ASP A 11 -22.41 -4.73 -1.04
N ALA A 12 -21.27 -5.42 -0.86
CA ALA A 12 -20.94 -6.05 0.45
C ALA A 12 -19.65 -5.58 1.16
N TRP A 13 -18.84 -4.67 0.61
CA TRP A 13 -17.60 -4.23 1.30
C TRP A 13 -17.28 -2.76 1.03
N SER A 14 -18.06 -1.85 1.62
CA SER A 14 -17.64 -0.44 1.73
C SER A 14 -16.62 -0.30 2.87
N VAL A 15 -15.33 -0.44 2.55
CA VAL A 15 -14.26 0.06 3.41
C VAL A 15 -13.59 1.25 2.72
N ALA A 16 -13.78 2.42 3.33
CA ALA A 16 -13.37 3.74 2.84
C ALA A 16 -11.86 4.05 3.06
N SER A 17 -11.05 3.02 3.25
CA SER A 17 -9.61 3.10 3.50
C SER A 17 -9.00 1.78 3.05
N VAL A 18 -7.81 1.80 2.44
CA VAL A 18 -7.01 0.58 2.30
C VAL A 18 -6.40 0.28 3.67
N GLU A 19 -7.22 -0.22 4.60
CA GLU A 19 -6.70 -1.06 5.67
C GLU A 19 -6.51 -2.44 5.07
N VAL A 20 -5.31 -2.74 4.56
CA VAL A 20 -4.91 -4.14 4.43
C VAL A 20 -4.49 -4.61 5.82
N THR A 21 -5.46 -4.66 6.72
CA THR A 21 -5.34 -5.48 7.92
C THR A 21 -5.58 -6.89 7.46
N LEU A 22 -4.51 -7.59 7.05
CA LEU A 22 -4.61 -9.03 6.85
C LEU A 22 -4.94 -9.61 8.24
N PRO A 23 -6.12 -10.22 8.46
CA PRO A 23 -6.32 -11.00 9.67
C PRO A 23 -5.19 -12.03 9.70
N ALA A 24 -4.55 -12.25 10.85
CA ALA A 24 -3.48 -13.25 10.99
C ALA A 24 -3.93 -14.57 10.30
N GLY A 25 -3.37 -14.85 9.13
CA GLY A 25 -3.98 -15.76 8.17
C GLY A 25 -3.68 -15.39 6.72
N ALA A 26 -3.64 -16.41 5.86
CA ALA A 26 -3.19 -16.30 4.48
C ALA A 26 -3.96 -15.25 3.65
N PRO A 27 -3.28 -14.49 2.77
CA PRO A 27 -3.89 -13.42 1.98
C PRO A 27 -4.92 -13.93 0.96
N VAL A 28 -4.86 -15.21 0.58
CA VAL A 28 -5.85 -15.94 -0.22
C VAL A 28 -5.86 -17.40 0.22
N SER A 29 -7.00 -18.08 0.04
CA SER A 29 -7.10 -19.53 0.26
C SER A 29 -6.05 -20.26 -0.59
N GLY A 30 -5.25 -21.13 0.04
CA GLY A 30 -4.19 -21.90 -0.62
C GLY A 30 -2.79 -21.30 -0.52
N ILE A 31 -2.62 -20.09 0.02
CA ILE A 31 -1.31 -19.60 0.47
C ILE A 31 -1.14 -19.95 1.96
N GLY A 32 0.08 -20.27 2.39
CA GLY A 32 0.37 -20.45 3.82
C GLY A 32 0.15 -19.15 4.59
N ALA A 33 -0.13 -19.23 5.89
CA ALA A 33 -0.21 -18.03 6.72
C ALA A 33 1.13 -17.26 6.78
N ASP A 34 2.23 -17.97 6.55
CA ASP A 34 3.60 -17.45 6.52
C ASP A 34 4.19 -17.58 5.12
N THR A 35 5.30 -16.86 4.87
CA THR A 35 6.14 -17.00 3.68
C THR A 35 5.43 -16.64 2.38
N PHE A 36 4.92 -15.43 2.30
CA PHE A 36 4.31 -14.90 1.08
C PHE A 36 4.85 -13.51 0.75
N SER A 37 4.60 -13.09 -0.49
CA SER A 37 4.87 -11.72 -0.94
C SER A 37 3.68 -11.20 -1.72
N VAL A 38 3.39 -9.91 -1.58
CA VAL A 38 2.34 -9.21 -2.30
C VAL A 38 2.95 -8.04 -3.06
N ARG A 39 2.44 -7.80 -4.26
CA ARG A 39 2.77 -6.62 -5.05
C ARG A 39 1.47 -5.94 -5.47
N TRP A 40 1.25 -4.73 -4.94
CA TRP A 40 0.19 -3.84 -5.39
C TRP A 40 0.78 -2.85 -6.40
N SER A 41 0.09 -2.67 -7.53
CA SER A 41 0.42 -1.68 -8.54
C SER A 41 -0.82 -0.89 -8.90
N GLY A 42 -0.62 0.39 -9.21
CA GLY A 42 -1.70 1.27 -9.65
C GLY A 42 -1.20 2.69 -9.77
N SER A 43 -2.07 3.66 -9.53
CA SER A 43 -1.71 5.07 -9.44
C SER A 43 -2.35 5.75 -8.23
N VAL A 44 -1.64 6.71 -7.65
CA VAL A 44 -2.15 7.62 -6.62
C VAL A 44 -2.46 8.99 -7.23
N VAL A 45 -3.53 9.64 -6.80
CA VAL A 45 -3.92 10.99 -7.26
C VAL A 45 -3.92 11.96 -6.08
N PRO A 46 -2.90 12.81 -5.90
CA PRO A 46 -2.82 13.76 -4.79
C PRO A 46 -3.86 14.89 -4.94
N ARG A 47 -4.30 15.45 -3.80
CA ARG A 47 -5.21 16.62 -3.77
C ARG A 47 -4.46 17.94 -3.99
N TYR A 48 -3.18 17.99 -3.63
CA TYR A 48 -2.40 19.22 -3.58
C TYR A 48 -1.07 19.05 -4.33
N SER A 49 -0.56 20.14 -4.90
CA SER A 49 0.79 20.17 -5.50
C SER A 49 1.80 20.48 -4.40
N GLN A 50 2.30 19.44 -3.73
CA GLN A 50 3.11 19.56 -2.51
C GLN A 50 4.11 18.41 -2.42
N THR A 51 5.09 18.55 -1.53
CA THR A 51 5.88 17.40 -1.07
C THR A 51 5.00 16.55 -0.15
N TYR A 52 4.78 15.30 -0.56
CA TYR A 52 4.10 14.29 0.24
C TYR A 52 5.13 13.45 1.00
N THR A 53 4.80 13.14 2.24
CA THR A 53 5.46 12.08 3.02
C THR A 53 4.59 10.85 2.92
N PHE A 54 5.14 9.77 2.36
CA PHE A 54 4.55 8.44 2.46
C PHE A 54 5.11 7.75 3.69
N ALA A 55 4.27 6.97 4.37
CA ALA A 55 4.65 6.14 5.49
C ALA A 55 4.10 4.72 5.29
N THR A 56 4.94 3.71 5.45
CA THR A 56 4.54 2.31 5.46
C THR A 56 4.65 1.77 6.87
N THR A 57 3.65 1.02 7.34
CA THR A 57 3.81 0.18 8.53
C THR A 57 3.87 -1.27 8.07
N SER A 58 4.96 -1.98 8.36
CA SER A 58 5.07 -3.39 7.98
C SER A 58 5.76 -4.30 8.98
N ASP A 59 5.40 -5.59 8.89
CA ASP A 59 6.02 -6.76 9.51
C ASP A 59 5.78 -7.91 8.53
N ASP A 60 6.73 -8.43 7.75
CA ASP A 60 8.15 -8.06 7.62
C ASP A 60 8.37 -6.87 6.63
N GLY A 61 9.07 -7.09 5.52
CA GLY A 61 9.70 -6.04 4.72
C GLY A 61 8.79 -5.42 3.67
N VAL A 62 9.08 -4.17 3.32
CA VAL A 62 8.28 -3.37 2.38
C VAL A 62 9.16 -2.52 1.46
N ARG A 63 8.70 -2.30 0.23
CA ARG A 63 9.23 -1.30 -0.69
C ARG A 63 8.10 -0.48 -1.29
N LEU A 64 8.35 0.81 -1.44
CA LEU A 64 7.43 1.74 -2.10
C LEU A 64 8.15 2.44 -3.24
N TRP A 65 7.58 2.34 -4.45
CA TRP A 65 7.93 3.18 -5.58
C TRP A 65 6.81 4.18 -5.84
N VAL A 66 7.18 5.43 -6.10
CA VAL A 66 6.28 6.48 -6.56
C VAL A 66 6.91 7.14 -7.77
N ASP A 67 6.18 7.22 -8.87
CA ASP A 67 6.69 7.71 -10.15
C ASP A 67 7.95 6.96 -10.63
N GLY A 68 8.00 5.65 -10.38
CA GLY A 68 9.15 4.78 -10.68
C GLY A 68 10.37 4.99 -9.77
N ARG A 69 10.34 5.94 -8.83
CA ARG A 69 11.43 6.20 -7.88
C ARG A 69 11.22 5.40 -6.61
N LEU A 70 12.26 4.72 -6.12
CA LEU A 70 12.22 4.00 -4.85
C LEU A 70 12.22 5.01 -3.69
N VAL A 71 11.07 5.16 -3.04
CA VAL A 71 10.83 6.13 -1.96
C VAL A 71 11.07 5.49 -0.58
N ILE A 72 10.75 4.20 -0.43
CA ILE A 72 11.02 3.42 0.79
C ILE A 72 11.65 2.09 0.36
N ASP A 73 12.79 1.74 0.97
CA ASP A 73 13.48 0.45 0.78
C ASP A 73 13.79 -0.21 2.12
N ALA A 74 12.82 -0.96 2.64
CA ALA A 74 12.91 -1.69 3.90
C ALA A 74 12.76 -3.20 3.64
N TRP A 75 13.56 -3.74 2.71
CA TRP A 75 13.43 -5.14 2.25
C TRP A 75 14.20 -6.15 3.09
N THR A 76 14.01 -6.10 4.41
CA THR A 76 14.63 -7.01 5.39
C THR A 76 13.59 -7.51 6.38
N ARG A 77 13.80 -8.66 7.00
CA ARG A 77 12.94 -9.10 8.11
C ARG A 77 13.03 -8.12 9.28
N HIS A 78 11.89 -7.75 9.83
CA HIS A 78 11.80 -6.88 10.99
C HIS A 78 10.41 -6.96 11.61
N ALA A 79 10.34 -6.80 12.93
CA ALA A 79 9.06 -6.59 13.61
C ALA A 79 8.38 -5.32 13.11
N ARG A 80 7.07 -5.19 13.40
CA ARG A 80 6.24 -4.02 13.08
C ARG A 80 7.00 -2.69 13.21
N ARG A 81 7.29 -2.06 12.08
CA ARG A 81 8.03 -0.80 11.98
C ARG A 81 7.33 0.17 11.04
N VAL A 82 7.53 1.47 11.30
CA VAL A 82 7.12 2.55 10.39
C VAL A 82 8.36 3.04 9.64
N ASP A 83 8.28 3.02 8.31
CA ASP A 83 9.28 3.58 7.41
C ASP A 83 8.66 4.73 6.61
N THR A 84 9.44 5.78 6.33
CA THR A 84 8.92 6.97 5.63
C THR A 84 9.84 7.40 4.50
N GLY A 85 9.25 8.06 3.50
CA GLY A 85 9.97 8.68 2.41
C GLY A 85 9.15 9.81 1.78
N THR A 86 9.80 10.74 1.10
CA THR A 86 9.15 11.93 0.56
C THR A 86 9.27 12.02 -0.96
N VAL A 87 8.25 12.61 -1.58
CA VAL A 87 8.20 12.84 -3.03
C VAL A 87 7.35 14.07 -3.34
N ALA A 88 7.79 14.89 -4.29
CA ALA A 88 7.00 16.01 -4.79
C ALA A 88 5.95 15.48 -5.76
N LEU A 89 4.67 15.83 -5.53
CA LEU A 89 3.55 15.45 -6.39
C LEU A 89 2.80 16.69 -6.89
N THR A 90 2.11 16.55 -8.02
CA THR A 90 1.27 17.58 -8.61
C THR A 90 -0.22 17.23 -8.45
N ALA A 91 -1.02 18.16 -7.94
CA ALA A 91 -2.45 17.97 -7.69
C ALA A 91 -3.18 17.41 -8.92
N GLY A 92 -4.01 16.39 -8.72
CA GLY A 92 -4.85 15.80 -9.76
C GLY A 92 -4.10 14.94 -10.79
N GLN A 93 -2.76 14.93 -10.79
CA GLN A 93 -1.98 14.06 -11.66
C GLN A 93 -1.98 12.62 -11.11
N ALA A 94 -2.39 11.65 -11.92
CA ALA A 94 -2.20 10.26 -11.58
C ALA A 94 -0.71 9.91 -11.65
N VAL A 95 -0.17 9.42 -10.53
CA VAL A 95 1.24 9.06 -10.40
C VAL A 95 1.34 7.57 -10.14
N PRO A 96 2.11 6.80 -10.94
CA PRO A 96 2.29 5.38 -10.73
C PRO A 96 2.82 5.08 -9.32
N ILE A 97 2.21 4.11 -8.66
CA ILE A 97 2.64 3.61 -7.35
C ILE A 97 2.80 2.09 -7.41
N VAL A 98 3.87 1.60 -6.79
CA VAL A 98 4.09 0.18 -6.56
C VAL A 98 4.41 -0.01 -5.08
N VAL A 99 3.73 -0.94 -4.44
CA VAL A 99 4.07 -1.42 -3.10
C VAL A 99 4.42 -2.89 -3.21
N GLU A 100 5.62 -3.26 -2.81
CA GLU A 100 5.98 -4.65 -2.57
C GLU A 100 6.06 -4.90 -1.08
N TYR A 101 5.59 -6.05 -0.64
CA TYR A 101 5.61 -6.49 0.74
C TYR A 101 5.90 -7.98 0.81
N PHE A 102 6.60 -8.41 1.85
CA PHE A 102 6.68 -9.84 2.18
C PHE A 102 6.47 -10.06 3.67
N ASP A 103 5.91 -11.22 3.99
CA ASP A 103 5.86 -11.76 5.33
C ASP A 103 6.66 -13.05 5.40
N GLY A 104 7.62 -13.10 6.32
CA GLY A 104 8.46 -14.27 6.54
C GLY A 104 7.91 -15.19 7.63
N THR A 105 7.20 -14.67 8.63
CA THR A 105 6.69 -15.40 9.78
C THR A 105 5.60 -14.65 10.57
N ARG A 106 4.60 -15.38 11.06
CA ARG A 106 3.62 -14.98 12.07
C ARG A 106 2.68 -13.83 11.65
N HIS A 107 3.04 -12.61 12.03
CA HIS A 107 2.11 -11.49 12.12
C HIS A 107 2.27 -10.55 10.93
N ALA A 108 1.48 -10.81 9.88
CA ALA A 108 1.49 -9.97 8.70
C ALA A 108 0.84 -8.59 8.95
N VAL A 109 1.59 -7.51 8.73
CA VAL A 109 1.08 -6.13 8.74
C VAL A 109 1.58 -5.40 7.50
N ALA A 110 0.69 -4.69 6.80
CA ALA A 110 1.03 -3.79 5.71
C ALA A 110 0.03 -2.61 5.63
N GLU A 111 0.44 -1.42 6.05
CA GLU A 111 -0.34 -0.18 5.93
C GLU A 111 0.40 0.84 5.05
N LEU A 112 -0.34 1.59 4.22
CA LEU A 112 0.19 2.74 3.48
C LEU A 112 -0.55 4.01 3.88
N ARG A 113 0.20 4.99 4.38
CA ARG A 113 -0.27 6.31 4.79
C ARG A 113 0.43 7.41 4.00
N TRP A 114 -0.19 8.57 3.95
CA TRP A 114 0.42 9.78 3.40
C TRP A 114 0.10 11.03 4.23
N SER A 115 0.90 12.07 4.08
CA SER A 115 0.63 13.42 4.58
C SER A 115 1.36 14.47 3.74
N SER A 116 0.93 15.73 3.83
CA SER A 116 1.61 16.89 3.25
C SER A 116 1.22 18.13 4.06
N THR A 117 1.68 19.33 3.68
CA THR A 117 1.32 20.57 4.38
C THR A 117 -0.19 20.80 4.49
N SER A 118 -0.97 20.39 3.48
CA SER A 118 -2.44 20.54 3.45
C SER A 118 -3.20 19.20 3.54
N GLN A 119 -2.47 18.08 3.58
CA GLN A 119 -3.02 16.74 3.74
C GLN A 119 -2.68 16.22 5.13
N ALA A 120 -3.71 16.06 5.98
CA ALA A 120 -3.54 15.40 7.27
C ALA A 120 -3.04 13.97 7.07
N ALA A 121 -2.29 13.45 8.06
CA ALA A 121 -1.82 12.07 8.04
C ALA A 121 -3.00 11.11 8.09
N GLU A 122 -3.17 10.32 7.03
CA GLU A 122 -4.24 9.33 6.90
C GLU A 122 -3.76 8.12 6.09
N ILE A 123 -4.48 7.01 6.21
CA ILE A 123 -4.38 5.89 5.25
C ILE A 123 -4.73 6.44 3.87
N VAL A 124 -3.96 6.09 2.84
CA VAL A 124 -4.25 6.56 1.48
C VAL A 124 -5.65 6.06 1.10
N PRO A 125 -6.64 6.96 0.90
CA PRO A 125 -8.01 6.53 0.71
C PRO A 125 -8.17 5.88 -0.66
N THR A 126 -9.04 4.88 -0.76
CA THR A 126 -9.33 4.16 -2.02
C THR A 126 -9.79 5.12 -3.14
N THR A 127 -10.49 6.19 -2.79
CA THR A 127 -10.90 7.27 -3.72
C THR A 127 -9.73 8.04 -4.36
N ARG A 128 -8.50 7.83 -3.87
CA ARG A 128 -7.25 8.41 -4.39
C ARG A 128 -6.32 7.37 -5.00
N LEU A 129 -6.75 6.11 -5.05
CA LEU A 129 -6.03 5.02 -5.72
C LEU A 129 -6.79 4.62 -6.98
N ARG A 130 -6.04 4.23 -8.00
CA ARG A 130 -6.57 3.66 -9.25
C ARG A 130 -5.80 2.38 -9.55
N PRO A 131 -6.47 1.28 -9.95
CA PRO A 131 -5.77 0.11 -10.46
C PRO A 131 -5.01 0.44 -11.75
#